data_AF-A0A538IHP7-F1
#
_entry.id   AF-A0A538IHP7-F1
#
_cell.length_a   1.000
_cell.length_b   1.000
_cell.length_c   1.000
_cell.angle_alpha   90.00
_cell.angle_beta   90.00
_cell.angle_gamma   90.00
#
_symmetry.space_group_name_H-M   'P 1'
#
loop_
_entity.id
_entity.type
_entity.pdbx_description
1 polymer ?
#
loop_
_entity_poly.entity_id
_entity_poly.type
_entity_poly.pdbx_seq_one_letter_code
_entity_poly.pdbx_strand_id
1 'polypeptide(L)'
;MRPETYTRYRTGRRGNSRGMSHDQLRALMEHADEAGCVNLSAFTQVLTELDLDDEEVTALYEQFEERGIELTDDCSLPDVGETHYSNETVAAMTTDSVQLFLNEAGRYPLLTAA
;
A
#
# COMPACT_ATOMS: atom_id res chain seq x y z
N MET A 1 -47.03 6.22 22.28
CA MET A 1 -45.70 6.10 22.90
C MET A 1 -45.04 4.87 22.25
N ARG A 2 -44.12 4.87 21.28
CA ARG A 2 -43.34 5.79 20.44
C ARG A 2 -43.00 4.98 19.15
N PRO A 3 -42.95 5.53 17.93
CA PRO A 3 -42.31 4.84 16.81
C PRO A 3 -40.83 5.22 16.75
N GLU A 4 -39.97 4.21 16.56
CA GLU A 4 -38.54 4.36 16.37
C GLU A 4 -38.24 5.00 15.01
N THR A 5 -37.57 6.13 15.06
CA THR A 5 -37.16 6.90 13.89
C THR A 5 -35.96 6.24 13.22
N TYR A 6 -36.19 5.58 12.08
CA TYR A 6 -35.12 5.10 11.22
C TYR A 6 -34.42 6.29 10.54
N THR A 7 -33.19 6.54 10.95
CA THR A 7 -32.32 7.61 10.44
C THR A 7 -32.12 7.46 8.93
N ARG A 8 -32.61 8.42 8.15
CA ARG A 8 -32.22 8.59 6.74
C ARG A 8 -30.73 8.92 6.67
N TYR A 9 -29.92 7.98 6.23
CA TYR A 9 -28.58 8.29 5.75
C TYR A 9 -28.67 9.00 4.39
N ARG A 10 -28.52 10.32 4.42
CA ARG A 10 -28.17 11.12 3.25
C ARG A 10 -26.67 10.98 3.02
N THR A 11 -26.26 10.41 1.90
CA THR A 11 -24.92 10.66 1.34
C THR A 11 -25.03 10.90 -0.16
N GLY A 12 -25.19 12.17 -0.52
CA GLY A 12 -24.85 12.64 -1.86
C GLY A 12 -23.35 12.89 -1.90
N ARG A 13 -22.58 11.98 -2.50
CA ARG A 13 -21.16 12.21 -2.81
C ARG A 13 -20.61 11.31 -3.94
N ARG A 14 -21.44 10.93 -4.93
CA ARG A 14 -20.95 10.14 -6.10
C ARG A 14 -20.17 10.97 -7.12
N GLY A 15 -20.30 12.30 -7.12
CA GLY A 15 -19.59 13.16 -8.07
C GLY A 15 -18.13 13.47 -7.70
N ASN A 16 -17.76 13.37 -6.41
CA ASN A 16 -16.43 13.77 -5.95
C ASN A 16 -15.40 12.64 -6.03
N SER A 17 -15.82 11.37 -5.87
CA SER A 17 -14.92 10.22 -5.90
C SER A 17 -14.34 9.99 -7.29
N ARG A 18 -15.17 10.05 -8.35
CA ARG A 18 -14.70 9.92 -9.73
C ARG A 18 -13.72 11.02 -10.13
N GLY A 19 -13.96 12.27 -9.70
CA GLY A 19 -13.01 13.36 -9.91
C GLY A 19 -11.66 13.10 -9.26
N MET A 20 -11.66 12.60 -8.02
CA MET A 20 -10.43 12.20 -7.33
C MET A 20 -9.71 11.03 -8.03
N SER A 21 -10.44 10.05 -8.58
CA SER A 21 -9.82 8.93 -9.31
C SER A 21 -9.26 9.36 -10.67
N HIS A 22 -9.86 10.33 -11.36
CA HIS A 22 -9.26 10.93 -12.56
C HIS A 22 -7.99 11.73 -12.26
N ASP A 23 -7.98 12.47 -11.15
CA ASP A 23 -6.75 13.16 -10.69
C ASP A 23 -5.64 12.16 -10.34
N GLN A 24 -5.99 11.02 -9.74
CA GLN A 24 -5.07 9.92 -9.47
C GLN A 24 -4.52 9.30 -10.76
N LEU A 25 -5.36 9.06 -11.78
CA LEU A 25 -4.91 8.56 -13.08
C LEU A 25 -3.93 9.53 -13.74
N ARG A 26 -4.22 10.84 -13.70
CA ARG A 26 -3.31 11.85 -14.25
C ARG A 26 -1.96 11.87 -13.51
N ALA A 27 -1.97 11.83 -12.18
CA ALA A 27 -0.75 11.77 -11.38
C ALA A 27 0.06 10.49 -11.66
N LEU A 28 -0.62 9.36 -11.86
CA LEU A 28 0.01 8.09 -12.22
C LEU A 28 0.72 8.19 -13.58
N MET A 29 0.07 8.80 -14.58
CA MET A 29 0.66 9.03 -15.91
C MET A 29 1.87 9.98 -15.86
N GLU A 30 1.78 11.07 -15.08
CA GLU A 30 2.90 12.02 -14.90
C GLU A 30 4.11 11.33 -14.26
N HIS A 31 3.88 10.52 -13.24
CA HIS A 31 4.96 9.76 -12.60
C HIS A 31 5.53 8.68 -13.53
N ALA A 32 4.68 8.04 -14.32
CA ALA A 32 5.07 7.03 -15.29
C ALA A 32 6.02 7.57 -16.36
N ASP A 33 5.73 8.76 -16.88
CA ASP A 33 6.57 9.44 -17.88
C ASP A 33 7.98 9.74 -17.29
N GLU A 34 8.08 10.05 -15.99
CA GLU A 34 9.35 10.31 -15.31
C GLU A 34 10.12 9.02 -14.95
N ALA A 35 9.41 8.01 -14.46
CA ALA A 35 10.00 6.76 -13.95
C ALA A 35 10.24 5.71 -15.04
N GLY A 36 9.52 5.78 -16.16
CA GLY A 36 9.50 4.76 -17.21
C GLY A 36 8.77 3.47 -16.83
N CYS A 37 8.09 3.45 -15.68
CA CYS A 37 7.29 2.32 -15.23
C CYS A 37 6.04 2.76 -14.45
N VAL A 38 5.07 1.86 -14.34
CA VAL A 38 3.86 2.01 -13.52
C VAL A 38 3.63 0.74 -12.72
N ASN A 39 3.25 0.92 -11.46
CA ASN A 39 2.85 -0.21 -10.62
C ASN A 39 1.49 -0.79 -11.07
N LEU A 40 1.49 -2.08 -11.45
CA LEU A 40 0.28 -2.74 -11.97
C LEU A 40 -0.87 -2.75 -10.95
N SER A 41 -0.59 -2.98 -9.66
CA SER A 41 -1.61 -2.94 -8.61
C SER A 41 -2.25 -1.54 -8.45
N ALA A 42 -1.46 -0.48 -8.56
CA ALA A 42 -1.97 0.90 -8.51
C ALA A 42 -2.82 1.23 -9.74
N PHE A 43 -2.38 0.82 -10.93
CA PHE A 43 -3.12 1.01 -12.18
C PHE A 43 -4.48 0.31 -12.14
N THR A 44 -4.52 -0.97 -11.78
CA THR A 44 -5.76 -1.77 -11.71
C THR A 44 -6.76 -1.23 -10.67
N GLN A 45 -6.27 -0.67 -9.56
CA GLN A 45 -7.12 0.00 -8.59
C GLN A 45 -7.82 1.21 -9.22
N VAL A 46 -7.08 2.07 -9.94
CA VAL A 46 -7.64 3.27 -10.59
C VAL A 46 -8.64 2.89 -11.68
N LEU A 47 -8.36 1.85 -12.48
CA LEU A 47 -9.30 1.31 -13.48
C LEU A 47 -10.63 0.91 -12.82
N THR A 48 -10.56 0.19 -11.71
CA THR A 48 -11.73 -0.29 -10.97
C THR A 48 -12.53 0.86 -10.36
N GLU A 49 -11.86 1.88 -9.82
CA GLU A 49 -12.53 3.04 -9.23
C GLU A 49 -13.25 3.91 -10.27
N LEU A 50 -12.66 4.01 -11.47
CA LEU A 50 -13.22 4.74 -12.60
C LEU A 50 -14.30 3.94 -13.35
N ASP A 51 -14.35 2.61 -13.16
CA ASP A 51 -15.28 1.70 -13.84
C ASP A 51 -15.09 1.80 -15.37
N LEU A 52 -13.82 1.80 -15.81
CA LEU A 52 -13.46 1.90 -17.23
C LEU A 52 -13.82 0.62 -17.97
N ASP A 53 -14.29 0.77 -19.20
CA ASP A 53 -14.57 -0.35 -20.10
C ASP A 53 -13.31 -0.93 -20.76
N ASP A 54 -13.46 -2.08 -21.41
CA ASP A 54 -12.33 -2.79 -22.03
C ASP A 54 -11.67 -1.96 -23.14
N GLU A 55 -12.44 -1.16 -23.87
CA GLU A 55 -11.93 -0.25 -24.91
C GLU A 55 -11.08 0.89 -24.30
N GLU A 56 -11.57 1.53 -23.23
CA GLU A 56 -10.86 2.57 -22.48
C GLU A 56 -9.57 2.03 -21.85
N VAL A 57 -9.64 0.83 -21.28
CA VAL A 57 -8.49 0.13 -20.71
C VAL A 57 -7.46 -0.19 -21.79
N THR A 58 -7.90 -0.70 -22.95
CA THR A 58 -7.01 -0.99 -24.09
C THR A 58 -6.28 0.26 -24.57
N ALA A 59 -6.99 1.39 -24.69
CA ALA A 59 -6.40 2.67 -25.08
C ALA A 59 -5.35 3.17 -24.08
N LEU A 60 -5.47 2.84 -22.79
CA LEU A 60 -4.45 3.16 -21.79
C LEU A 60 -3.21 2.27 -21.94
N TYR A 61 -3.38 0.98 -22.21
CA TYR A 61 -2.26 0.08 -22.49
C TYR A 61 -1.47 0.52 -23.73
N GLU A 62 -2.15 0.89 -24.82
CA GLU A 62 -1.51 1.41 -26.04
C GLU A 62 -0.72 2.69 -25.76
N GLN A 63 -1.25 3.60 -24.95
CA GLN A 63 -0.55 4.83 -24.55
C GLN A 63 0.72 4.54 -23.74
N PHE A 64 0.70 3.54 -22.85
CA PHE A 64 1.90 3.13 -22.14
C PHE A 64 2.94 2.52 -23.08
N GLU A 65 2.51 1.67 -24.02
CA GLU A 65 3.41 1.07 -25.01
C GLU A 65 4.05 2.13 -25.93
N GLU A 66 3.27 3.09 -26.44
CA GLU A 66 3.78 4.19 -27.29
C GLU A 66 4.83 5.04 -26.56
N ARG A 67 4.66 5.23 -25.25
CA ARG A 67 5.57 6.00 -24.39
C ARG A 67 6.73 5.17 -23.85
N GLY A 68 6.75 3.86 -24.08
CA GLY A 68 7.77 2.95 -23.55
C GLY A 68 7.70 2.79 -22.03
N ILE A 69 6.51 2.91 -21.44
CA ILE A 69 6.28 2.77 -20.00
C ILE A 69 5.98 1.30 -19.69
N GLU A 70 6.72 0.71 -18.76
CA GLU A 70 6.52 -0.68 -18.35
C GLU A 70 5.50 -0.80 -17.20
N LEU A 71 4.47 -1.62 -17.39
CA LEU A 71 3.53 -1.99 -16.32
C LEU A 71 4.07 -3.21 -15.58
N THR A 72 4.49 -3.02 -14.33
CA THR A 72 5.11 -4.06 -13.51
C THR A 72 4.77 -3.89 -12.03
N ASP A 73 4.63 -4.97 -11.28
CA ASP A 73 4.38 -4.89 -9.83
C ASP A 73 5.62 -4.42 -9.05
N ASP A 74 6.81 -4.50 -9.66
CA ASP A 74 8.09 -4.13 -9.03
C ASP A 74 8.56 -2.72 -9.45
N CYS A 75 7.64 -1.84 -9.88
CA CYS A 75 7.92 -0.43 -10.21
C CYS A 75 8.20 0.38 -8.93
N SER A 76 9.32 0.07 -8.29
CA SER A 76 9.87 0.73 -7.12
C SER A 76 11.13 1.51 -7.50
N LEU A 77 11.57 2.42 -6.62
CA LEU A 77 12.73 3.28 -6.85
C LEU A 77 13.91 2.46 -7.43
N PRO A 78 14.51 2.86 -8.56
CA PRO A 78 15.76 2.26 -8.97
C PRO A 78 16.77 2.56 -7.87
N ASP A 79 17.41 1.51 -7.32
CA ASP A 79 18.41 1.59 -6.25
C ASP A 79 17.91 1.68 -4.80
N VAL A 80 16.90 0.88 -4.43
CA VAL A 80 16.86 0.39 -3.03
C VAL A 80 17.86 -0.76 -2.95
N GLY A 81 19.12 -0.43 -2.61
CA GLY A 81 20.21 -1.40 -2.56
C GLY A 81 19.81 -2.72 -1.88
N GLU A 82 20.36 -3.84 -2.37
CA GLU A 82 20.01 -5.19 -1.93
C GLU A 82 19.82 -5.22 -0.40
N THR A 83 18.62 -5.56 0.05
CA THR A 83 18.34 -5.77 1.47
C THR A 83 19.15 -6.99 1.91
N HIS A 84 20.38 -6.78 2.36
CA HIS A 84 21.26 -7.84 2.83
C HIS A 84 20.74 -8.37 4.17
N TYR A 85 20.04 -9.50 4.12
CA TYR A 85 19.71 -10.29 5.30
C TYR A 85 20.81 -11.33 5.52
N SER A 86 21.66 -11.14 6.53
CA SER A 86 22.56 -12.19 7.00
C SER A 86 21.96 -12.93 8.19
N ASN A 87 22.09 -14.26 8.21
CA ASN A 87 21.64 -15.10 9.34
C ASN A 87 22.27 -14.64 10.66
N GLU A 88 23.49 -14.12 10.62
CA GLU A 88 24.21 -13.55 11.77
C GLU A 88 23.49 -12.32 12.34
N THR A 89 22.99 -11.43 11.49
CA THR A 89 22.24 -10.24 11.92
C THR A 89 20.90 -10.63 12.55
N VAL A 90 20.22 -11.62 11.97
CA VAL A 90 18.96 -12.16 12.52
C VAL A 90 19.20 -12.85 13.86
N ALA A 91 20.27 -13.63 14.01
CA ALA A 91 20.64 -14.28 15.26
C ALA A 91 21.07 -13.28 16.35
N ALA A 92 21.72 -12.17 15.99
CA ALA A 92 22.06 -11.11 16.92
C ALA A 92 20.80 -10.41 17.49
N MET A 93 19.82 -10.10 16.62
CA MET A 93 18.55 -9.50 17.05
C MET A 93 17.74 -10.41 17.99
N THR A 94 17.71 -11.72 17.75
CA THR A 94 17.00 -12.65 18.65
C THR A 94 17.71 -12.81 20.00
N THR A 95 19.04 -12.72 20.03
CA THR A 95 19.82 -12.76 21.27
C THR A 95 19.53 -11.57 22.19
N ASP A 96 19.35 -10.38 21.62
CA ASP A 96 19.05 -9.16 22.38
C ASP A 96 17.70 -9.27 23.13
N SER A 97 16.69 -9.87 22.50
CA SER A 97 15.38 -10.06 23.13
C SER A 97 15.41 -10.98 24.37
N VAL A 98 16.25 -12.02 24.38
CA VAL A 98 16.45 -12.89 25.55
C VAL A 98 17.17 -12.13 26.67
N GLN A 99 18.18 -11.34 26.33
CA GLN A 99 18.91 -10.54 27.30
C GLN A 99 18.00 -9.48 27.96
N LEU A 100 17.16 -8.80 27.17
CA LEU A 100 16.17 -7.87 27.67
C LEU A 100 15.17 -8.55 28.62
N PHE A 101 14.69 -9.74 28.26
CA PHE A 101 13.78 -10.52 29.10
C PHE A 101 14.42 -10.89 30.44
N LEU A 102 15.66 -11.39 30.44
CA LEU A 102 16.37 -11.77 31.66
C LEU A 102 16.68 -10.56 32.55
N ASN A 103 17.03 -9.42 31.95
CA ASN A 103 17.22 -8.16 32.66
C ASN A 103 15.92 -7.68 33.34
N GLU A 104 14.77 -7.83 32.67
CA GLU A 104 13.48 -7.46 33.24
C GLU A 104 13.04 -8.44 34.34
N ALA A 105 13.19 -9.74 34.12
CA ALA A 105 12.88 -10.77 35.11
C ALA A 105 13.70 -10.61 36.39
N GLY A 106 14.98 -10.22 36.27
CA GLY A 106 15.87 -9.97 37.40
C GLY A 106 15.51 -8.77 38.28
N ARG A 107 14.62 -7.86 37.83
CA ARG A 107 14.14 -6.75 38.69
C ARG A 107 13.21 -7.20 39.80
N TYR A 108 12.54 -8.33 39.65
CA TYR A 108 11.51 -8.77 40.57
C TYR A 108 12.07 -9.76 41.59
N PRO A 109 11.95 -9.50 42.90
CA PRO A 109 12.45 -10.40 43.93
C PRO A 109 11.69 -11.72 43.91
N LEU A 110 12.41 -12.82 44.17
CA LEU A 110 11.83 -14.15 44.23
C LEU A 110 10.89 -14.29 45.42
N LEU A 111 9.81 -15.05 45.24
CA LEU A 111 8.92 -15.42 46.34
C LEU A 111 9.64 -16.42 47.25
N THR A 112 9.58 -16.17 48.56
CA THR A 112 10.06 -17.12 49.57
C THR A 112 8.97 -18.13 49.90
N ALA A 113 9.32 -19.41 50.03
CA ALA A 113 8.40 -20.41 50.55
C ALA A 113 8.00 -20.04 52.00
N ALA A 114 6.70 -20.19 52.30
CA ALA A 114 6.13 -19.97 53.64
C ALA A 114 6.31 -21.19 54.54
#